data_AF-A0A2S0UT09-F1
#
_entry.id   AF-A0A2S0UT09-F1
#
_cell.length_a   1.000
_cell.length_b   1.000
_cell.length_c   1.000
_cell.angle_alpha   90.00
_cell.angle_beta   90.00
_cell.angle_gamma   90.00
#
_symmetry.space_group_name_H-M   'P 1'
#
loop_
_entity.id
_entity.type
_entity.pdbx_description
1 polymer ?
#
loop_
_entity_poly.entity_id
_entity_poly.type
_entity_poly.pdbx_seq_one_letter_code
_entity_poly.pdbx_strand_id
1 'polypeptide(L)'
;MQFEGALVREQNITFAVVIVKKHVLDNSAQADGVAGSFQPAFPSVPIVLMAQDSRGRPTYRGRRDIVNFLARVPVGSIPWRRYTLN
;
A
#
# COMPACT_ATOMS: atom_id res chain seq x y z
N MET A 1 12.78 7.22 8.56
CA MET A 1 11.46 7.68 8.05
C MET A 1 10.34 6.88 8.72
N GLN A 2 9.25 7.54 9.15
CA GLN A 2 8.05 6.84 9.64
C GLN A 2 6.94 6.84 8.58
N PHE A 3 6.21 5.74 8.47
CA PHE A 3 5.07 5.62 7.57
C PHE A 3 4.02 4.67 8.13
N GLU A 4 2.81 4.73 7.59
CA GLU A 4 1.72 3.82 7.94
C GLU A 4 1.53 2.79 6.83
N GLY A 5 1.37 1.53 7.23
CA GLY A 5 1.16 0.44 6.30
C GLY A 5 0.52 -0.76 6.99
N ALA A 6 0.27 -1.81 6.24
CA ALA A 6 -0.32 -3.04 6.74
C ALA A 6 0.30 -4.22 6.00
N LEU A 7 0.69 -5.26 6.74
CA LEU A 7 1.06 -6.54 6.16
C LEU A 7 -0.18 -7.45 6.22
N VAL A 8 -0.71 -7.80 5.06
CA VAL A 8 -1.95 -8.58 4.91
C VAL A 8 -1.61 -9.94 4.33
N ARG A 9 -2.24 -10.99 4.86
CA ARG A 9 -2.13 -12.35 4.33
C ARG A 9 -3.53 -12.85 4.00
N GLU A 10 -3.78 -13.13 2.73
CA GLU A 10 -5.08 -13.58 2.22
C GLU A 10 -4.88 -14.76 1.26
N GLN A 11 -5.60 -15.87 1.45
CA GLN A 11 -5.67 -17.00 0.50
C GLN A 11 -4.32 -17.45 -0.09
N ASN A 12 -3.25 -17.44 0.73
CA ASN A 12 -1.85 -17.77 0.42
C ASN A 12 -0.98 -16.65 -0.18
N ILE A 13 -1.51 -15.47 -0.41
CA ILE A 13 -0.74 -14.30 -0.83
C ILE A 13 -0.49 -13.40 0.38
N THR A 14 0.78 -13.16 0.70
CA THR A 14 1.18 -12.11 1.65
C THR A 14 1.57 -10.88 0.86
N PHE A 15 1.01 -9.72 1.20
CA PHE A 15 1.30 -8.45 0.55
C PHE A 15 1.30 -7.29 1.55
N ALA A 16 2.02 -6.23 1.23
CA ALA A 16 2.06 -5.01 2.01
C ALA A 16 1.19 -3.92 1.36
N VAL A 17 0.46 -3.17 2.17
CA VAL A 17 -0.24 -1.95 1.75
C VAL A 17 0.41 -0.77 2.46
N VAL A 18 0.82 0.26 1.73
CA VAL A 18 1.51 1.42 2.29
C VAL A 18 0.75 2.70 1.98
N ILE A 19 0.52 3.52 2.99
CA ILE A 19 -0.13 4.82 2.83
C ILE A 19 0.89 5.82 2.28
N VAL A 20 0.56 6.42 1.14
CA VAL A 20 1.35 7.46 0.47
C VAL A 20 0.49 8.68 0.18
N LYS A 21 1.16 9.79 -0.16
CA LYS A 21 0.48 11.01 -0.62
C LYS A 21 -0.11 10.80 -2.01
N LYS A 22 -1.27 11.40 -2.29
CA LYS A 22 -2.00 11.23 -3.56
C LYS A 22 -1.14 11.50 -4.82
N HIS A 23 -0.27 12.51 -4.78
CA HIS A 23 0.61 12.84 -5.91
C HIS A 23 1.54 11.69 -6.32
N VAL A 24 1.87 10.78 -5.39
CA VAL A 24 2.66 9.58 -5.68
C VAL A 24 1.92 8.65 -6.64
N LEU A 25 0.59 8.57 -6.52
CA LEU A 25 -0.22 7.72 -7.38
C LEU A 25 -0.48 8.33 -8.75
N ASP A 26 -0.36 9.65 -8.89
CA ASP A 26 -0.68 10.37 -10.13
C ASP A 26 0.36 10.06 -11.24
N ASN A 27 1.59 9.68 -10.89
CA ASN A 27 2.63 9.28 -11.82
C ASN A 27 3.03 7.81 -11.63
N SER A 28 2.88 7.00 -12.68
CA SER A 28 3.20 5.57 -12.66
C SER A 28 4.67 5.28 -12.31
N ALA A 29 5.60 6.01 -12.92
CA ALA A 29 7.03 5.80 -12.70
C ALA A 29 7.43 6.19 -11.27
N GLN A 30 6.81 7.25 -10.74
CA GLN A 30 7.01 7.65 -9.34
C GLN A 30 6.44 6.62 -8.37
N ALA A 31 5.25 6.09 -8.64
CA ALA A 31 4.63 5.05 -7.82
C ALA A 31 5.53 3.79 -7.72
N ASP A 32 6.08 3.32 -8.84
CA ASP A 32 6.94 2.14 -8.84
C ASP A 32 8.25 2.38 -8.07
N GLY A 33 8.87 3.56 -8.25
CA GLY A 33 10.06 3.95 -7.48
C GLY A 33 9.78 4.06 -5.97
N VAL A 34 8.65 4.63 -5.59
CA VAL A 34 8.23 4.74 -4.18
C VAL A 34 7.93 3.36 -3.59
N ALA A 35 7.24 2.48 -4.31
CA ALA A 35 7.03 1.11 -3.87
C ALA A 35 8.37 0.39 -3.62
N GLY A 36 9.36 0.59 -4.49
CA GLY A 36 10.72 0.08 -4.30
C GLY A 36 11.40 0.59 -3.03
N SER A 37 11.16 1.84 -2.63
CA SER A 37 11.74 2.40 -1.38
C SER A 37 11.23 1.74 -0.10
N PHE A 38 10.07 1.05 -0.16
CA PHE A 38 9.49 0.33 0.97
C PHE A 38 9.89 -1.15 1.02
N GLN A 39 10.60 -1.68 0.02
CA GLN A 39 11.11 -3.06 0.03
C GLN A 39 11.93 -3.43 1.28
N PRO A 40 12.80 -2.56 1.83
CA PRO A 40 13.53 -2.89 3.06
C PRO A 40 12.63 -3.16 4.27
N ALA A 41 11.44 -2.55 4.33
CA ALA A 41 10.46 -2.81 5.39
C ALA A 41 9.61 -4.06 5.13
N PHE A 42 9.46 -4.45 3.87
CA PHE A 42 8.60 -5.56 3.43
C PHE A 42 9.34 -6.46 2.42
N PRO A 43 10.32 -7.24 2.88
CA PRO A 43 11.14 -8.05 2.00
C PRO A 43 10.32 -9.15 1.32
N SER A 44 10.53 -9.32 0.01
CA SER A 44 9.97 -10.42 -0.79
C SER A 44 8.44 -10.49 -0.86
N VAL A 45 7.74 -9.41 -0.55
CA VAL A 45 6.28 -9.32 -0.72
C VAL A 45 5.90 -8.23 -1.72
N PRO A 46 4.80 -8.39 -2.48
CA PRO A 46 4.26 -7.32 -3.30
C PRO A 46 3.85 -6.12 -2.45
N ILE A 47 4.18 -4.92 -2.90
CA ILE A 47 3.82 -3.66 -2.24
C ILE A 47 2.72 -2.99 -3.05
N VAL A 48 1.63 -2.64 -2.38
CA VAL A 48 0.52 -1.86 -2.92
C VAL A 48 0.54 -0.50 -2.25
N LEU A 49 0.55 0.55 -3.06
CA LEU A 49 0.44 1.92 -2.58
C LEU A 49 -1.04 2.29 -2.45
N MET A 50 -1.38 2.96 -1.35
CA MET A 50 -2.71 3.47 -1.09
C MET A 50 -2.62 4.97 -0.79
N ALA A 51 -3.50 5.76 -1.38
CA ALA A 51 -3.71 7.16 -0.99
C ALA A 51 -5.19 7.40 -0.76
N GLN A 52 -5.52 8.25 0.20
CA GLN A 52 -6.90 8.73 0.37
C GLN A 52 -7.05 10.12 -0.24
N ASP A 53 -8.22 10.38 -0.83
CA ASP A 53 -8.61 11.75 -1.17
C ASP A 53 -9.17 12.50 0.06
N SER A 54 -9.51 13.77 -0.12
CA SER A 54 -10.09 14.61 0.94
C SER A 54 -11.46 14.12 1.45
N ARG A 55 -12.09 13.18 0.76
CA ARG A 55 -13.37 12.54 1.14
C ARG A 55 -13.15 11.18 1.81
N GLY A 56 -11.90 10.79 2.06
CA GLY A 56 -11.53 9.52 2.66
C GLY A 56 -11.60 8.32 1.70
N ARG A 57 -11.81 8.55 0.40
CA ARG A 57 -11.89 7.46 -0.58
C ARG A 57 -10.50 6.93 -0.88
N PRO A 58 -10.25 5.62 -0.68
CA PRO A 58 -8.96 5.03 -0.98
C PRO A 58 -8.79 4.83 -2.50
N THR A 59 -7.58 5.13 -2.98
CA THR A 59 -7.10 4.75 -4.29
C THR A 59 -5.91 3.82 -4.09
N TYR A 60 -5.95 2.64 -4.72
CA TYR A 60 -4.90 1.64 -4.62
C TYR A 60 -4.14 1.53 -5.94
N ARG A 61 -2.82 1.32 -5.87
CA ARG A 61 -1.96 1.09 -7.03
C ARG A 61 -0.92 0.01 -6.73
N GLY A 62 -0.83 -0.97 -7.61
CA GLY A 62 0.08 -2.11 -7.45
C GLY A 62 -0.40 -3.29 -8.26
N ARG A 63 -0.10 -4.50 -7.80
CA ARG A 63 -0.52 -5.72 -8.49
C ARG A 63 -2.06 -5.81 -8.58
N ARG A 64 -2.56 -6.07 -9.79
CA ARG A 64 -3.98 -5.91 -10.14
C ARG A 64 -4.93 -6.81 -9.34
N ASP A 65 -4.55 -8.05 -9.10
CA ASP A 65 -5.30 -9.01 -8.27
C ASP A 65 -5.47 -8.50 -6.84
N ILE A 66 -4.40 -7.99 -6.22
CA ILE A 66 -4.43 -7.43 -4.86
C ILE A 66 -5.26 -6.14 -4.81
N VAL A 67 -5.11 -5.28 -5.81
CA VAL A 67 -5.93 -4.05 -5.93
C VAL A 67 -7.42 -4.38 -6.03
N ASN A 68 -7.79 -5.38 -6.84
CA ASN A 68 -9.18 -5.82 -6.97
C ASN A 68 -9.74 -6.40 -5.67
N PHE A 69 -8.91 -7.10 -4.89
CA PHE A 69 -9.28 -7.56 -3.56
C PHE A 69 -9.51 -6.38 -2.60
N LEU A 70 -8.53 -5.46 -2.50
CA LEU A 70 -8.60 -4.30 -1.60
C LEU A 70 -9.76 -3.35 -1.93
N ALA A 71 -10.17 -3.26 -3.19
CA ALA A 71 -11.34 -2.48 -3.60
C ALA A 71 -12.65 -2.98 -2.98
N ARG A 72 -12.70 -4.22 -2.48
CA ARG A 72 -13.86 -4.84 -1.81
C ARG A 72 -13.71 -4.87 -0.29
N VAL A 73 -12.53 -4.56 0.24
CA VAL A 73 -12.25 -4.57 1.67
C VAL A 73 -12.47 -3.16 2.24
N PRO A 74 -13.29 -3.00 3.31
CA PRO A 74 -13.40 -1.73 4.00
C PRO A 74 -12.03 -1.28 4.52
N VAL A 75 -11.65 -0.03 4.27
CA VAL A 75 -10.33 0.53 4.66
C VAL A 75 -10.05 0.34 6.16
N GLY A 76 -11.08 0.51 7.00
CA GLY A 76 -10.96 0.33 8.46
C GLY A 76 -10.73 -1.11 8.92
N SER A 77 -10.99 -2.10 8.05
CA SER A 77 -10.71 -3.52 8.33
C SER A 77 -9.25 -3.91 8.05
N ILE A 78 -8.50 -3.06 7.35
CA ILE A 78 -7.08 -3.30 7.08
C ILE A 78 -6.30 -3.06 8.39
N PRO A 79 -5.41 -3.98 8.80
CA PRO A 79 -4.69 -3.89 10.07
C PRO A 79 -3.54 -2.89 9.99
N TRP A 80 -3.86 -1.60 9.95
CA TRP A 80 -2.88 -0.51 9.87
C TRP A 80 -1.93 -0.50 11.06
N ARG A 81 -0.64 -0.33 10.78
CA ARG A 81 0.45 -0.23 11.74
C ARG A 81 1.41 0.86 11.30
N ARG A 82 2.06 1.47 12.29
CA ARG A 82 3.14 2.43 12.06
C ARG A 82 4.47 1.69 11.96
N TYR A 83 5.22 1.97 10.89
CA TYR A 83 6.54 1.42 10.63
C TYR A 83 7.58 2.52 10.69
N THR A 84 8.79 2.17 11.12
CA THR A 84 9.95 3.06 11.12
C THR A 84 11.07 2.40 10.29
N LEU A 85 11.46 3.06 9.20
CA LEU A 85 12.68 2.76 8.46
C LEU A 85 13.82 3.56 9.07
N ASN A 86 14.86 2.88 9.54
CA ASN A 86 16.08 3.51 10.04
C ASN A 86 17.03 3.84 8.89
#